data_AF-A0A2V8U1J2-F1
#
_entry.id   AF-A0A2V8U1J2-F1
#
_cell.length_a   1.000
_cell.length_b   1.000
_cell.length_c   1.000
_cell.angle_alpha   90.00
_cell.angle_beta   90.00
_cell.angle_gamma   90.00
#
_symmetry.space_group_name_H-M   'P 1'
#
loop_
_entity.id
_entity.type
_entity.pdbx_description
1 polymer ?
#
loop_
_entity_poly.entity_id
_entity_poly.type
_entity_poly.pdbx_seq_one_letter_code
_entity_poly.pdbx_strand_id
1 'polypeptide(L)' 'MCGIVGIADLRGHGRPDPGLVATMADTMAHRGPDGACVVEVRAGRVAHLTFGFRRLSILDLGAGARAYADEADRFRVIC' A
#
# COMPACT_ATOMS: atom_id res chain seq x y z
N MET A 1 -3.63 9.47 12.49
CA MET A 1 -2.46 8.58 12.32
C MET A 1 -2.67 7.80 11.05
N CYS A 2 -1.68 7.65 10.17
CA CYS A 2 -1.85 6.88 8.93
C CYS A 2 -2.39 5.45 9.14
N GLY A 3 -2.93 4.85 8.07
CA GLY A 3 -3.42 3.47 8.05
C GLY A 3 -2.79 2.67 6.91
N ILE A 4 -2.39 1.42 7.18
CA ILE A 4 -1.80 0.51 6.20
C ILE A 4 -2.56 -0.82 6.27
N VAL A 5 -2.89 -1.37 5.12
CA VAL A 5 -3.51 -2.70 4.97
C VAL A 5 -2.89 -3.42 3.78
N GLY A 6 -2.97 -4.74 3.73
CA GLY A 6 -2.55 -5.47 2.55
C GLY A 6 -2.87 -6.95 2.59
N ILE A 7 -2.70 -7.58 1.45
CA ILE A 7 -2.84 -9.02 1.24
C ILE A 7 -1.53 -9.54 0.65
N ALA A 8 -1.04 -10.64 1.21
CA ALA A 8 0.13 -11.35 0.72
C ALA A 8 -0.26 -12.73 0.20
N ASP A 9 -0.17 -12.93 -1.11
CA ASP A 9 -0.17 -14.27 -1.68
C ASP A 9 1.27 -14.77 -1.77
N LEU A 10 1.63 -15.68 -0.87
CA LEU A 10 2.96 -16.30 -0.83
C LEU A 10 3.02 -17.63 -1.59
N ARG A 11 1.87 -18.12 -2.08
CA ARG A 11 1.73 -19.46 -2.67
C ARG A 11 1.44 -19.42 -4.16
N GLY A 12 1.20 -18.24 -4.73
CA GLY A 12 0.94 -18.06 -6.16
C GLY A 12 -0.48 -18.51 -6.55
N HIS A 13 -1.44 -18.39 -5.63
CA HIS A 13 -2.85 -18.61 -5.90
C HIS A 13 -3.45 -17.51 -6.78
N GLY A 14 -2.78 -16.36 -6.92
CA GLY A 14 -3.17 -15.29 -7.82
C GLY A 14 -2.85 -13.91 -7.25
N ARG A 15 -2.85 -12.90 -8.12
CA ARG A 15 -2.60 -11.50 -7.73
C ARG A 15 -3.75 -11.00 -6.84
N PRO A 16 -3.48 -10.52 -5.60
CA PRO A 16 -4.54 -10.02 -4.74
C PRO A 16 -5.23 -8.80 -5.37
N ASP A 17 -6.57 -8.81 -5.42
CA ASP A 17 -7.38 -7.79 -6.07
C ASP A 17 -7.13 -6.37 -5.48
N PRO A 18 -6.65 -5.41 -6.29
CA PRO A 18 -6.46 -4.03 -5.86
C PRO A 18 -7.75 -3.34 -5.41
N GLY A 19 -8.90 -3.69 -6.00
CA GLY A 19 -10.20 -3.09 -5.65
C GLY A 19 -10.64 -3.48 -4.24
N LEU A 20 -10.46 -4.75 -3.87
CA LEU A 20 -10.66 -5.22 -2.49
C LEU A 20 -9.75 -4.49 -1.51
N VAL A 21 -8.45 -4.37 -1.82
CA VAL A 21 -7.50 -3.68 -0.94
C VAL A 21 -7.81 -2.19 -0.81
N ALA A 22 -8.28 -1.53 -1.87
CA ALA A 22 -8.78 -0.16 -1.80
C ALA A 22 -9.97 -0.04 -0.83
N THR A 23 -10.93 -0.96 -0.95
CA THR A 23 -12.11 -1.01 -0.06
C THR A 23 -11.69 -1.23 1.40
N MET A 24 -10.73 -2.13 1.64
CA MET A 24 -10.16 -2.32 2.98
C MET A 24 -9.50 -1.03 3.50
N ALA A 25 -8.75 -0.31 2.66
CA ALA A 25 -8.11 0.95 3.02
C ALA A 25 -9.16 2.03 3.35
N ASP A 26 -10.29 2.05 2.66
CA ASP A 26 -11.37 3.00 2.91
C ASP A 26 -12.03 2.83 4.29
N THR A 27 -12.06 1.62 4.84
CA THR A 27 -12.50 1.42 6.23
C THR A 27 -11.62 2.15 7.26
N MET A 28 -10.38 2.47 6.88
CA MET A 28 -9.42 3.23 7.67
C MET A 28 -9.37 4.72 7.30
N ALA A 29 -10.37 5.27 6.59
CA ALA A 29 -10.34 6.67 6.15
C ALA A 29 -10.14 7.68 7.30
N HIS A 30 -10.72 7.39 8.47
CA HIS A 30 -10.58 8.19 9.69
C HIS A 30 -9.14 8.31 10.20
N ARG A 31 -8.24 7.39 9.80
CA ARG A 31 -6.83 7.41 10.16
C ARG A 31 -6.03 8.38 9.28
N GLY A 32 -6.25 8.31 7.98
CA GLY A 32 -5.56 9.11 6.96
C GLY A 32 -6.53 9.73 5.95
N PRO A 33 -7.11 10.90 6.26
CA PRO A 33 -8.08 11.56 5.40
C PRO A 33 -7.45 12.31 4.20
N ASP A 34 -6.14 12.58 4.22
CA ASP A 34 -5.52 13.50 3.26
C ASP A 34 -5.10 12.84 1.96
N GLY A 35 -4.98 11.52 1.92
CA GLY A 35 -4.62 10.80 0.71
C GLY A 35 -4.77 9.30 0.83
N ALA A 36 -4.86 8.65 -0.33
CA ALA A 36 -4.91 7.21 -0.44
C ALA A 36 -4.08 6.72 -1.64
N CYS A 37 -3.48 5.54 -1.51
CA CYS A 37 -2.90 4.84 -2.66
C CYS A 37 -3.01 3.33 -2.46
N VAL A 38 -3.06 2.61 -3.59
CA VAL A 38 -2.90 1.15 -3.63
C VAL A 38 -1.65 0.84 -4.44
N VAL A 39 -0.84 -0.08 -3.93
CA VAL A 39 0.40 -0.50 -4.57
C VAL A 39 0.47 -2.01 -4.67
N GLU A 40 0.91 -2.49 -5.81
CA GLU A 40 1.11 -3.91 -6.07
C GLU A 40 2.60 -4.18 -6.17
N VAL A 41 3.09 -5.13 -5.37
CA VAL A 41 4.51 -5.46 -5.26
C VAL A 41 4.70 -6.93 -5.65
N ARG A 42 5.66 -7.17 -6.53
CA ARG A 42 6.08 -8.53 -6.90
C ARG A 42 7.27 -8.92 -6.05
N ALA A 43 7.16 -10.01 -5.30
CA ALA A 43 8.24 -10.55 -4.47
C ALA A 43 8.73 -11.87 -5.06
N GLY A 44 9.63 -11.78 -6.04
CA GLY A 44 10.11 -12.95 -6.77
C GLY A 44 9.11 -13.46 -7.82
N ARG A 45 9.16 -14.76 -8.13
CA ARG A 45 8.36 -15.36 -9.23
C ARG A 45 6.92 -15.66 -8.84
N VAL A 46 6.68 -16.00 -7.57
CA VAL A 46 5.42 -16.60 -7.11
C VAL A 46 4.67 -15.68 -6.15
N ALA A 47 5.39 -14.88 -5.35
CA ALA A 47 4.72 -14.06 -4.35
C ALA A 47 4.25 -12.71 -4.91
N HIS A 48 2.99 -12.40 -4.60
CA HIS A 48 2.30 -11.18 -5.00
C HIS A 48 1.72 -10.50 -3.76
N LEU A 49 2.05 -9.23 -3.59
CA LEU A 49 1.60 -8.43 -2.46
C LEU A 49 0.78 -7.25 -3.01
N THR A 50 -0.33 -6.94 -2.36
CA THR A 50 -1.09 -5.71 -2.66
C THR A 50 -1.34 -4.97 -1.35
N PHE A 51 -0.95 -3.71 -1.28
CA PHE A 51 -1.08 -2.87 -0.09
C PHE A 51 -1.94 -1.65 -0.39
N GLY A 52 -2.74 -1.25 0.60
CA GLY A 52 -3.51 -0.01 0.62
C GLY A 52 -3.00 0.89 1.73
N PHE A 53 -2.92 2.19 1.46
CA PHE A 53 -2.41 3.19 2.38
C PHE A 53 -3.38 4.37 2.49
N ARG A 54 -3.57 4.86 3.72
CA ARG A 54 -4.31 6.08 4.06
C ARG A 54 -3.36 7.04 4.75
N ARG A 55 -3.11 8.19 4.14
CA ARG A 55 -2.14 9.19 4.61
C ARG A 55 -2.81 10.23 5.49
N LEU A 56 -2.24 10.45 6.67
CA LEU A 56 -2.38 11.71 7.40
C LEU A 56 -1.09 12.50 7.22
N SER A 57 -1.20 13.70 6.69
CA SER A 57 -0.09 14.58 6.34
C SER A 57 0.38 15.30 7.60
N ILE A 58 1.55 14.91 8.10
CA ILE A 58 2.17 15.55 9.28
C ILE A 58 3.47 16.25 8.88
N LEU A 59 4.26 15.61 8.01
CA LEU A 59 5.49 16.14 7.42
C LEU A 59 5.36 16.09 5.89
N ASP A 60 6.03 17.02 5.21
CA ASP A 60 5.98 17.14 3.74
C ASP A 60 4.52 17.19 3.24
N LEU A 61 3.78 18.22 3.67
CA LEU A 61 2.32 18.27 3.55
C LEU A 61 1.83 18.17 2.10
N GLY A 62 2.60 18.68 1.14
CA GLY A 62 2.27 18.66 -0.28
C GLY A 62 2.50 17.30 -0.97
N ALA A 63 3.22 16.37 -0.33
CA ALA A 63 3.39 15.04 -0.89
C ALA A 63 2.09 14.22 -0.80
N GLY A 64 1.74 13.52 -1.89
CA GLY A 64 0.61 12.60 -1.89
C GLY A 64 0.89 11.29 -1.15
N ALA A 65 -0.14 10.47 -0.98
CA ALA A 65 0.00 9.08 -0.54
C ALA A 65 0.78 8.26 -1.58
N ARG A 66 1.83 7.57 -1.14
CA ARG A 66 2.70 6.75 -2.00
C ARG A 66 3.43 5.69 -1.18
N ALA A 67 3.88 4.65 -1.87
CA ALA A 67 4.95 3.79 -1.38
C ALA A 67 6.29 4.31 -1.87
N TYR A 68 7.32 4.13 -1.05
CA TYR A 68 8.70 4.45 -1.37
C TYR A 68 9.40 3.19 -1.88
N ALA A 69 10.27 3.35 -2.87
CA ALA A 69 11.17 2.30 -3.34
C ALA A 69 12.61 2.73 -3.03
N ASP A 70 13.48 1.77 -2.74
CA ASP A 70 14.93 2.00 -2.80
C ASP A 70 15.39 2.15 -4.26
N GLU A 71 16.62 2.60 -4.45
CA GLU A 71 17.19 2.88 -5.78
C GLU A 71 17.28 1.61 -6.65
N ALA A 72 17.37 0.44 -6.03
CA ALA A 72 17.45 -0.86 -6.70
C ALA A 72 16.08 -1.55 -6.90
N ASP A 73 14.98 -0.93 -6.47
CA ASP A 73 13.62 -1.51 -6.45
C ASP A 73 13.54 -2.89 -5.75
N ARG A 74 14.42 -3.12 -4.77
CA ARG A 74 14.46 -4.32 -3.95
C ARG A 74 13.54 -4.19 -2.74
N PHE A 75 13.45 -3.00 -2.17
CA PHE A 75 12.68 -2.72 -0.97
C PHE A 75 11.59 -1.71 -1.27
N ARG A 76 10.38 -2.02 -0.79
CA ARG A 76 9.24 -1.12 -0.82
C ARG A 76 8.83 -0.81 0.61
N VAL A 77 8.69 0.48 0.93
CA VAL A 77 8.31 0.97 2.26
C VAL A 77 7.02 1.78 2.16
N ILE A 78 6.11 1.57 3.11
CA ILE A 78 4.86 2.32 3.26
C ILE A 78 4.79 2.82 4.70
N CYS A 79 4.59 4.12 4.88
CA CYS A 79 4.59 4.79 6.19
C CYS A 79 3.69 6.04 6.19
#